data_AF-A0A5P9P0U2-F1
#
_entry.id   AF-A0A5P9P0U2-F1
#
_cell.length_a   1.000
_cell.length_b   1.000
_cell.length_c   1.000
_cell.angle_alpha   90.00
_cell.angle_beta   90.00
_cell.angle_gamma   90.00
#
_symmetry.space_group_name_H-M   'P 1'
#
loop_
_entity.id
_entity.type
_entity.pdbx_description
1 polymer ?
#
loop_
_entity_poly.entity_id
_entity_poly.type
_entity_poly.pdbx_seq_one_letter_code
_entity_poly.pdbx_strand_id
1 'polypeptide(L)'
;MTVSDKSDILEVPFRTRLMRVVVSIVVLTFVTVVLGYGGWLVLTITAKLAGYDPETADGDLLRHRLLAWPDRNREVMRTNGRTSIPWKP
;
A
#
# COMPACT_ATOMS: atom_id res chain seq x y z
N MET A 1 19.27 11.73 61.11
CA MET A 1 18.74 11.61 59.73
C MET A 1 19.79 10.89 58.91
N THR A 2 19.64 9.58 58.77
CA THR A 2 20.65 8.68 58.19
C THR A 2 20.43 8.52 56.68
N VAL A 3 21.54 8.29 55.99
CA VAL A 3 21.79 8.16 54.54
C VAL A 3 20.89 7.13 53.81
N SER A 4 20.01 6.43 54.53
CA SER A 4 19.17 5.35 54.03
C SER A 4 18.01 5.79 53.12
N ASP A 5 17.65 7.08 53.13
CA ASP A 5 16.43 7.57 52.45
C ASP A 5 16.63 7.88 50.94
N LYS A 6 17.84 7.66 50.40
CA LYS A 6 18.16 7.93 48.98
C LYS A 6 18.29 6.69 48.10
N SER A 7 18.42 5.50 48.68
CA SER A 7 18.53 4.23 47.95
C SER A 7 17.18 3.67 47.50
N ASP A 8 16.07 4.18 48.04
CA ASP A 8 14.71 3.72 47.73
C ASP A 8 14.11 4.35 46.45
N ILE A 9 14.84 5.26 45.79
CA ILE A 9 14.63 5.55 44.36
C ILE A 9 15.33 4.44 43.57
N LEU A 10 14.87 3.22 43.80
CA LEU A 10 15.42 1.94 43.34
C LEU A 10 15.84 2.03 41.87
N GLU A 11 17.15 2.02 41.65
CA GLU A 11 17.72 1.85 40.33
C GLU A 11 17.19 0.55 39.75
N VAL A 12 16.17 0.67 38.87
CA VAL A 12 15.63 -0.49 38.15
C VAL A 12 16.82 -1.25 37.55
N PRO A 13 17.01 -2.53 37.88
CA PRO A 13 18.19 -3.28 37.44
C PRO A 13 18.37 -3.14 35.94
N PHE A 14 19.61 -3.00 35.46
CA PHE A 14 19.89 -2.82 34.04
C PHE A 14 19.19 -3.88 33.17
N ARG A 15 19.14 -5.13 33.65
CA ARG A 15 18.41 -6.23 33.00
C ARG A 15 16.92 -5.95 32.85
N THR A 16 16.28 -5.38 33.87
CA THR A 16 14.86 -5.02 33.85
C THR A 16 14.60 -3.85 32.90
N ARG A 17 15.51 -2.86 32.85
CA ARG A 17 15.44 -1.76 31.86
C ARG A 17 15.59 -2.29 30.44
N LEU A 18 16.57 -3.16 30.21
CA LEU A 18 16.83 -3.79 28.92
C LEU A 18 15.62 -4.62 28.46
N MET A 19 15.04 -5.44 29.34
CA MET A 19 13.83 -6.21 29.03
C MET A 19 12.66 -5.29 28.67
N ARG A 20 12.48 -4.18 29.39
CA ARG A 20 11.42 -3.21 29.08
C ARG A 20 11.61 -2.58 27.70
N VAL A 21 12.84 -2.27 27.32
CA VAL A 21 13.19 -1.77 25.98
C VAL A 21 12.89 -2.83 24.91
N VAL A 22 13.32 -4.08 25.12
CA VAL A 22 13.07 -5.18 24.18
C VAL A 22 11.57 -5.40 23.99
N VAL A 23 10.79 -5.45 25.07
CA VAL A 23 9.32 -5.58 25.00
C VAL A 23 8.71 -4.41 24.24
N SER A 24 9.17 -3.18 24.51
CA SER A 24 8.71 -1.98 23.82
C SER A 24 8.98 -2.04 22.31
N ILE A 25 10.17 -2.49 21.92
CA ILE A 25 10.55 -2.66 20.50
C ILE A 25 9.65 -3.73 19.86
N VAL A 26 9.50 -4.91 20.49
CA VAL A 26 8.70 -6.01 19.94
C VAL A 26 7.24 -5.57 19.73
N VAL A 27 6.63 -4.92 20.73
CA VAL A 27 5.25 -4.43 20.64
C VAL A 27 5.13 -3.37 19.55
N LEU A 28 6.05 -2.39 19.52
CA LEU A 28 6.02 -1.33 18.52
C LEU A 28 6.19 -1.90 17.12
N THR A 29 7.17 -2.78 16.90
CA THR A 29 7.39 -3.44 15.62
C THR A 29 6.17 -4.24 15.19
N PHE A 30 5.55 -5.02 16.09
CA PHE A 30 4.35 -5.77 15.76
C PHE A 30 3.20 -4.84 15.35
N VAL A 31 2.95 -3.76 16.11
CA VAL A 31 1.93 -2.77 15.79
C VAL A 31 2.22 -2.09 14.45
N THR A 32 3.47 -1.68 14.19
CA THR A 32 3.88 -1.07 12.92
C THR A 32 3.77 -2.04 11.75
N VAL A 33 4.10 -3.32 11.95
CA VAL A 33 3.94 -4.37 10.92
C VAL A 33 2.45 -4.59 10.66
N VAL A 34 1.62 -4.76 11.68
CA VAL A 34 0.18 -4.99 11.50
C VAL A 34 -0.51 -3.76 10.90
N LEU A 35 -0.17 -2.53 11.30
CA LEU A 35 -0.72 -1.32 10.70
C LEU A 35 -0.16 -1.06 9.29
N GLY A 36 1.13 -1.31 9.07
CA GLY A 36 1.79 -1.10 7.78
C GLY A 36 1.35 -2.15 6.75
N TYR A 37 1.55 -3.43 7.05
CA TYR A 37 1.12 -4.54 6.20
C TYR A 37 -0.40 -4.73 6.21
N GLY A 38 -1.09 -4.44 7.31
CA GLY A 38 -2.56 -4.41 7.33
C GLY A 38 -3.10 -3.27 6.47
N GLY A 39 -2.41 -2.12 6.42
CA GLY A 39 -2.68 -1.06 5.46
C GLY A 39 -2.57 -1.55 4.02
N TRP A 40 -1.52 -2.31 3.68
CA TRP A 40 -1.41 -2.95 2.37
C TRP A 40 -2.59 -3.90 2.08
N LEU A 41 -2.98 -4.72 3.05
CA LEU A 41 -4.11 -5.65 2.91
C LEU A 41 -5.42 -4.89 2.64
N VAL A 42 -5.71 -3.86 3.44
CA VAL A 42 -6.90 -3.01 3.29
C VAL A 42 -6.90 -2.29 1.94
N LEU A 43 -5.77 -1.70 1.52
CA LEU A 43 -5.64 -1.06 0.22
C LEU A 43 -5.84 -2.04 -0.93
N THR A 44 -5.28 -3.25 -0.82
CA THR A 44 -5.42 -4.30 -1.84
C THR A 44 -6.86 -4.77 -1.96
N ILE A 45 -7.53 -5.03 -0.83
CA ILE A 45 -8.94 -5.43 -0.78
C ILE A 45 -9.82 -4.32 -1.35
N THR A 46 -9.58 -3.07 -0.96
CA THR A 46 -10.30 -1.90 -1.45
C THR A 46 -10.12 -1.74 -2.96
N ALA A 47 -8.88 -1.87 -3.47
CA ALA A 47 -8.62 -1.78 -4.91
C ALA A 47 -9.34 -2.88 -5.71
N LYS A 48 -9.46 -4.10 -5.17
CA LYS A 48 -10.21 -5.18 -5.81
C LYS A 48 -11.73 -4.99 -5.77
N LEU A 49 -12.28 -4.49 -4.66
CA LEU A 49 -13.72 -4.32 -4.48
C LEU A 49 -14.26 -3.03 -5.11
N ALA A 50 -13.50 -1.94 -5.05
CA ALA A 50 -13.90 -0.64 -5.57
C ALA A 50 -13.78 -0.54 -7.09
N GLY A 51 -13.25 -1.57 -7.76
CA GLY A 51 -13.25 -1.65 -9.23
C GLY A 51 -12.63 -0.42 -9.87
N TYR A 52 -11.44 0.00 -9.43
CA TYR A 52 -10.79 1.22 -9.95
C TYR A 52 -10.40 1.14 -11.44
N ASP A 53 -10.82 0.11 -12.16
CA ASP A 53 -10.71 0.09 -13.60
C ASP A 53 -11.99 0.70 -14.18
N PRO A 54 -11.95 1.98 -14.59
CA PRO A 54 -13.14 2.66 -15.07
C PRO A 54 -13.67 1.96 -16.33
N GLU A 55 -14.98 1.82 -16.41
CA GLU A 55 -15.66 1.42 -17.62
C GLU A 55 -15.77 2.63 -18.57
N THR A 56 -15.60 2.36 -19.86
CA THR A 56 -15.84 3.34 -20.91
C THR A 56 -17.34 3.51 -21.14
N ALA A 57 -17.76 4.53 -21.90
CA ALA A 57 -19.17 4.83 -22.15
C ALA A 57 -19.98 3.65 -22.75
N ASP A 58 -19.28 2.68 -23.35
CA ASP A 58 -19.83 1.49 -23.99
C ASP A 58 -19.85 0.26 -23.06
N GLY A 59 -19.42 0.40 -21.80
CA GLY A 59 -19.35 -0.70 -20.80
C GLY A 59 -18.07 -1.54 -20.86
N ASP A 60 -17.16 -1.27 -21.82
CA ASP A 60 -15.85 -1.93 -21.88
C ASP A 60 -14.89 -1.34 -20.85
N LEU A 61 -14.12 -2.20 -20.17
CA LEU A 61 -13.07 -1.76 -19.25
C LEU A 61 -11.99 -0.96 -19.98
N LEU A 62 -11.63 0.20 -19.45
CA LEU A 62 -10.66 1.12 -20.04
C LEU A 62 -9.33 0.43 -20.33
N ARG A 63 -8.86 -0.47 -19.44
CA ARG A 63 -7.63 -1.23 -19.66
C ARG A 63 -7.63 -2.02 -20.97
N HIS A 64 -8.75 -2.63 -21.35
CA HIS A 64 -8.83 -3.47 -22.55
C HIS A 64 -8.82 -2.61 -23.81
N ARG A 65 -9.47 -1.44 -23.75
CA ARG A 65 -9.46 -0.45 -24.83
C ARG A 65 -8.06 0.16 -25.01
N LEU A 66 -7.39 0.53 -23.92
CA LEU A 66 -6.03 1.05 -23.92
C LEU A 66 -5.01 0.04 -24.44
N LEU A 67 -5.12 -1.24 -24.06
CA LEU A 67 -4.23 -2.29 -24.54
C LEU A 67 -4.37 -2.55 -26.04
N ALA A 68 -5.59 -2.49 -26.57
CA ALA A 68 -5.86 -2.70 -27.99
C ALA A 68 -5.58 -1.45 -28.85
N TRP A 69 -5.46 -0.27 -28.23
CA TRP A 69 -5.32 1.01 -28.93
C TRP A 69 -4.09 1.08 -29.86
N PRO A 70 -2.87 0.66 -29.45
CA PRO A 70 -1.68 0.76 -30.30
C PRO A 70 -1.78 -0.06 -31.58
N ASP A 71 -2.32 -1.27 -31.49
CA ASP A 71 -2.47 -2.15 -32.65
C ASP A 71 -3.53 -1.63 -33.61
N ARG A 72 -4.67 -1.18 -33.09
CA ARG A 72 -5.72 -0.53 -33.90
C ARG A 72 -5.17 0.72 -34.59
N ASN A 73 -4.43 1.56 -33.87
CA ASN A 73 -3.85 2.78 -34.43
C ASN A 73 -2.78 2.47 -35.50
N ARG A 74 -1.94 1.46 -35.25
CA ARG A 74 -0.93 1.00 -36.23
C ARG A 74 -1.59 0.54 -37.53
N GLU A 75 -2.72 -0.16 -37.44
CA GLU A 75 -3.47 -0.60 -38.62
C GLU A 75 -4.01 0.59 -39.43
N VAL A 76 -4.52 1.64 -38.76
CA VAL A 76 -4.94 2.87 -39.44
C VAL A 76 -3.77 3.56 -40.13
N MET A 77 -2.62 3.65 -39.47
CA MET A 77 -1.42 4.26 -40.08
C MET A 77 -0.93 3.47 -41.31
N ARG A 78 -1.02 2.13 -41.30
CA ARG A 78 -0.68 1.29 -42.46
C ARG A 78 -1.56 1.52 -43.68
N THR A 79 -2.81 1.92 -43.47
CA THR A 79 -3.74 2.28 -44.55
C THR A 79 -3.60 3.74 -44.99
N ASN A 80 -2.62 4.49 -44.48
CA ASN A 80 -2.50 5.95 -44.64
C ASN A 80 -3.80 6.68 -44.21
N GLY A 81 -4.46 6.21 -43.15
CA GLY A 81 -5.68 6.85 -42.64
C GLY A 81 -6.93 6.64 -43.51
N ARG A 82 -6.91 5.66 -44.44
CA ARG A 82 -8.06 5.35 -45.30
C ARG A 82 -9.12 4.47 -44.65
N THR A 83 -8.81 3.90 -43.49
CA THR A 83 -9.78 3.17 -42.67
C THR A 83 -10.29 4.05 -41.53
N SER A 84 -11.39 3.63 -40.89
CA SER A 84 -11.96 4.35 -39.76
C SER A 84 -10.98 4.46 -38.59
N ILE A 85 -10.95 5.64 -37.97
CA ILE A 85 -10.13 5.88 -36.78
C ILE A 85 -10.72 5.05 -35.63
N PRO A 86 -9.90 4.31 -34.87
CA PRO A 86 -10.38 3.57 -33.71
C PRO A 86 -10.95 4.55 -32.68
N TRP A 87 -11.88 4.04 -31.88
CA TRP A 87 -12.53 4.82 -30.84
C TRP A 87 -11.57 5.20 -29.72
N LYS A 88 -11.46 6.50 -29.44
CA LYS A 88 -10.59 7.06 -28.40
C LYS A 88 -10.67 6.21 -27.11
N PRO A 89 -9.53 5.91 -26.47
CA PRO A 89 -9.53 5.22 -25.19
C PRO A 89 -10.32 6.01 -24.14
#